data_AF-A0A323U2T4-F1
#
_entry.id   AF-A0A323U2T4-F1
#
_cell.length_a   1.000
_cell.length_b   1.000
_cell.length_c   1.000
_cell.angle_alpha   90.00
_cell.angle_beta   90.00
_cell.angle_gamma   90.00
#
_symmetry.space_group_name_H-M   'P 1'
#
loop_
_entity.id
_entity.type
_entity.pdbx_description
1 polymer ?
#
loop_
_entity_poly.entity_id
_entity_poly.type
_entity_poly.pdbx_seq_one_letter_code
_entity_poly.pdbx_strand_id
1 'polypeptide(L)'
;MTAAPTDAERLLELLLEPCCPICTLSRQAVLSYLDEQLVRSGVSGLPSPQGDRLPGVRAVARPQGDRPRQAFPIPTELATGVLCSRHWRKLVMLEVRRGARVRLSEALLGELLEGADAPRPCPACEVQQAAARHYLGMLSRLPTETLELALRQGEGFVCLRHLAALPTGPLKGWLLERVHTLTLDLPRFQQRYARHHGTYAGEHAAGDMSASPKEDPQAALAALAALEGEGWLA
;
A
#
# COMPACT_ATOMS: atom_id res chain seq x y z
N MET A 1 -9.38 27.13 -2.99
CA MET A 1 -9.44 25.71 -3.38
C MET A 1 -8.05 25.35 -3.90
N THR A 2 -7.27 24.56 -3.16
CA THR A 2 -5.95 24.08 -3.62
C THR A 2 -6.16 22.89 -4.55
N ALA A 3 -5.47 22.88 -5.69
CA ALA A 3 -5.48 21.72 -6.58
C ALA A 3 -4.92 20.49 -5.86
N ALA A 4 -5.42 19.29 -6.19
CA ALA A 4 -4.86 18.06 -5.67
C ALA A 4 -3.41 17.90 -6.17
N PRO A 5 -2.47 17.46 -5.31
CA PRO A 5 -1.09 17.31 -5.72
C PRO A 5 -0.98 16.25 -6.81
N THR A 6 -0.18 16.56 -7.84
CA THR A 6 0.20 15.66 -8.92
C THR A 6 1.06 14.52 -8.38
N ASP A 7 1.12 13.40 -9.10
CA ASP A 7 1.96 12.27 -8.70
C ASP A 7 3.46 12.62 -8.61
N ALA A 8 3.91 13.61 -9.38
CA ALA A 8 5.25 14.17 -9.29
C ALA A 8 5.48 14.91 -7.96
N GLU A 9 4.55 15.77 -7.55
CA GLU A 9 4.60 16.47 -6.26
C GLU A 9 4.56 15.47 -5.11
N ARG A 10 3.70 14.45 -5.18
CA ARG A 10 3.62 13.38 -4.17
C ARG A 10 4.91 12.57 -4.06
N LEU A 11 5.60 12.32 -5.19
CA LEU A 11 6.91 11.68 -5.17
C LEU A 11 7.96 12.55 -4.46
N LEU A 12 7.99 13.85 -4.76
CA LEU A 12 8.93 14.79 -4.15
C LEU A 12 8.66 14.96 -2.65
N GLU A 13 7.41 15.06 -2.23
CA GLU A 13 7.01 15.08 -0.82
C GLU A 13 7.49 13.82 -0.10
N LEU A 14 7.30 12.64 -0.68
CA LEU A 14 7.74 11.38 -0.07
C LEU A 14 9.27 11.19 -0.07
N LEU A 15 10.02 11.93 -0.87
CA LEU A 15 11.48 11.99 -0.77
C LEU A 15 11.95 12.78 0.47
N LEU A 16 11.07 13.56 1.09
CA LEU A 16 11.36 14.23 2.35
C LEU A 16 11.28 13.28 3.55
N GLU A 17 10.43 12.26 3.45
CA GLU A 17 10.15 11.28 4.51
C GLU A 17 11.15 10.12 4.52
N PRO A 18 11.47 9.50 5.68
CA PRO A 18 12.43 8.40 5.81
C PRO A 18 11.86 7.06 5.31
N CYS A 19 11.39 7.02 4.07
CA CYS A 19 10.79 5.85 3.45
C CYS A 19 11.18 5.73 1.97
N CYS A 20 10.80 4.61 1.34
CA CYS A 20 10.91 4.46 -0.10
C CYS A 20 9.64 4.97 -0.78
N PRO A 21 9.68 6.07 -1.55
CA PRO A 21 8.49 6.69 -2.14
C PRO A 21 7.77 5.74 -3.10
N ILE A 22 8.54 4.97 -3.89
CA ILE A 22 8.00 3.97 -4.82
C ILE A 22 7.26 2.85 -4.06
N CYS A 23 7.80 2.37 -2.93
CA CYS A 23 7.12 1.38 -2.09
C CYS A 23 5.83 1.92 -1.50
N THR A 24 5.86 3.17 -1.01
CA THR A 24 4.70 3.83 -0.41
C THR A 24 3.58 4.02 -1.42
N LEU A 25 3.87 4.62 -2.57
CA LEU A 25 2.86 4.88 -3.60
C LEU A 25 2.35 3.59 -4.25
N SER A 26 3.23 2.62 -4.57
CA SER A 26 2.79 1.32 -5.10
C SER A 26 1.91 0.55 -4.12
N ARG A 27 2.19 0.64 -2.81
CA ARG A 27 1.31 0.09 -1.77
C ARG A 27 -0.04 0.81 -1.72
N GLN A 28 -0.06 2.14 -1.84
CA GLN A 28 -1.32 2.90 -1.87
C GLN A 28 -2.18 2.51 -3.07
N ALA A 29 -1.59 2.38 -4.26
CA ALA A 29 -2.30 1.92 -5.46
C ALA A 29 -2.96 0.54 -5.26
N VAL A 30 -2.24 -0.40 -4.62
CA VAL A 30 -2.79 -1.72 -4.25
C VAL A 30 -3.96 -1.58 -3.28
N LEU A 31 -3.86 -0.72 -2.26
CA LEU A 31 -4.94 -0.55 -1.30
C LEU A 31 -6.17 0.06 -1.97
N SER A 32 -6.00 1.04 -2.86
CA SER A 32 -7.10 1.60 -3.65
C SER A 32 -7.76 0.56 -4.54
N TYR A 33 -6.97 -0.28 -5.22
CA TYR A 33 -7.48 -1.40 -6.02
C TYR A 33 -8.31 -2.37 -5.17
N LEU A 34 -7.76 -2.85 -4.04
CA LEU A 34 -8.48 -3.78 -3.16
C LEU A 34 -9.76 -3.14 -2.60
N ASP A 35 -9.71 -1.87 -2.22
CA ASP A 35 -10.85 -1.12 -1.72
C ASP A 35 -11.97 -0.99 -2.77
N GLU A 36 -11.61 -0.77 -4.04
CA GLU A 36 -12.56 -0.75 -5.17
C GLU A 36 -13.17 -2.13 -5.44
N GLN A 37 -12.38 -3.20 -5.34
CA GLN A 37 -12.91 -4.57 -5.44
C GLN A 37 -13.92 -4.86 -4.32
N LEU A 38 -13.63 -4.45 -3.07
CA LEU A 38 -14.59 -4.57 -1.97
C LEU A 38 -15.91 -3.84 -2.25
N VAL A 39 -15.85 -2.63 -2.81
CA VAL A 39 -17.07 -1.88 -3.17
C VAL A 39 -17.85 -2.61 -4.25
N ARG A 40 -17.18 -3.06 -5.32
CA ARG A 40 -17.83 -3.77 -6.44
C ARG A 40 -18.52 -5.04 -5.97
N SER A 41 -17.84 -5.87 -5.19
CA SER A 41 -18.40 -7.13 -4.69
C SER A 41 -19.53 -6.92 -3.67
N GLY A 42 -19.53 -5.81 -2.93
CA GLY A 42 -20.61 -5.47 -1.99
C GLY A 42 -21.94 -5.06 -2.65
N VAL A 43 -21.91 -4.65 -3.92
CA VAL A 43 -23.11 -4.16 -4.64
C VAL A 43 -23.93 -5.33 -5.25
N SER A 44 -23.35 -6.52 -5.42
CA SER A 44 -24.00 -7.62 -6.14
C SER A 44 -24.96 -8.50 -5.32
N GLY A 45 -25.17 -8.23 -4.02
CA GLY A 45 -25.78 -9.20 -3.09
C GLY A 45 -27.07 -8.82 -2.39
N LEU A 46 -27.64 -7.63 -2.63
CA LEU A 46 -28.92 -7.26 -2.03
C LEU A 46 -29.95 -6.98 -3.13
N PRO A 47 -30.92 -7.89 -3.37
CA PRO A 47 -32.18 -7.43 -3.94
C PRO A 47 -32.69 -6.34 -3.01
N SER A 48 -32.77 -5.12 -3.53
CA SER A 48 -33.50 -4.04 -2.86
C SER A 48 -34.87 -4.64 -2.54
N PRO A 49 -35.32 -4.68 -1.27
CA PRO A 49 -36.67 -5.10 -0.99
C PRO A 49 -37.57 -4.13 -1.74
N GLN A 50 -38.20 -4.60 -2.82
CA GLN A 50 -39.40 -3.98 -3.38
C GLN A 50 -40.50 -4.19 -2.33
N GLY A 51 -40.42 -3.41 -1.26
CA GLY A 51 -41.37 -3.37 -0.17
C GLY A 51 -41.82 -1.93 -0.01
N ASP A 52 -42.95 -1.63 -0.66
CA ASP A 52 -43.89 -0.54 -0.41
C ASP A 52 -43.39 0.90 -0.23
N ARG A 53 -43.87 1.73 -1.16
CA ARG A 53 -43.84 3.19 -1.12
C ARG A 53 -44.46 3.72 0.17
N LEU A 54 -43.63 4.24 1.08
CA LEU A 54 -44.05 5.27 2.02
C LEU A 54 -43.60 6.65 1.49
N PRO A 55 -44.51 7.62 1.34
CA PRO A 55 -44.16 8.98 0.95
C PRO A 55 -43.59 9.75 2.15
N GLY A 56 -42.44 10.40 1.99
CA GLY A 56 -42.16 11.60 2.80
C GLY A 56 -40.78 11.76 3.46
N VAL A 57 -39.76 10.94 3.20
CA VAL A 57 -38.42 11.21 3.75
C VAL A 57 -37.53 11.84 2.68
N ARG A 58 -37.30 13.15 2.79
CA ARG A 58 -36.33 13.88 1.98
C ARG A 58 -34.93 13.33 2.26
N ALA A 59 -34.39 12.60 1.30
CA ALA A 59 -33.00 12.18 1.29
C ALA A 59 -32.10 13.42 1.29
N VAL A 60 -31.31 13.58 2.36
CA VAL A 60 -30.23 14.57 2.41
C VAL A 60 -29.13 14.09 1.48
N ALA A 61 -28.96 14.78 0.36
CA ALA A 61 -27.89 14.55 -0.59
C ALA A 61 -26.54 14.68 0.13
N ARG A 62 -25.81 13.59 0.27
CA ARG A 62 -24.38 13.65 0.62
C ARG A 62 -23.63 14.23 -0.57
N PRO A 63 -22.75 15.23 -0.37
CA PRO A 63 -21.93 15.76 -1.46
C PRO A 63 -20.91 14.69 -1.85
N GLN A 64 -21.20 13.98 -2.94
CA GLN A 64 -20.26 13.13 -3.65
C GLN A 64 -19.25 14.08 -4.31
N GLY A 65 -18.12 14.29 -3.65
CA GLY A 65 -17.00 15.02 -4.22
C GLY A 65 -16.41 14.17 -5.34
N ASP A 66 -16.85 14.42 -6.57
CA ASP A 66 -16.30 13.87 -7.80
C ASP A 66 -14.83 14.27 -7.92
N ARG A 67 -13.95 13.39 -7.44
CA ARG A 67 -12.53 13.45 -7.69
C ARG A 67 -12.25 12.66 -8.96
N PRO A 68 -11.51 13.20 -9.94
CA PRO A 68 -10.84 12.35 -10.92
C PRO A 68 -9.71 11.62 -10.19
N ARG A 69 -10.00 10.46 -9.58
CA ARG A 69 -8.96 9.47 -9.32
C ARG A 69 -8.40 9.13 -10.69
N GLN A 70 -7.13 9.46 -10.95
CA GLN A 70 -6.45 8.90 -12.11
C GLN A 70 -6.50 7.39 -11.95
N ALA A 71 -7.42 6.79 -12.69
CA ALA A 71 -7.48 5.36 -12.84
C ALA A 71 -6.17 5.00 -13.55
N PHE A 72 -5.27 4.35 -12.82
CA PHE A 72 -4.40 3.39 -13.49
C PHE A 72 -5.29 2.56 -14.42
N PRO A 73 -4.84 2.16 -15.62
CA PRO A 73 -5.59 1.23 -16.44
C PRO A 73 -5.71 -0.08 -15.65
N ILE A 74 -6.72 -0.14 -14.79
CA ILE A 74 -7.14 -1.32 -14.05
C ILE A 74 -7.86 -2.12 -15.13
N PRO A 75 -7.40 -3.33 -15.46
CA PRO A 75 -8.15 -4.24 -16.32
C PRO A 75 -9.60 -4.24 -15.85
N THR A 76 -10.51 -3.77 -16.70
CA THR A 76 -11.93 -3.57 -16.37
C THR A 76 -12.69 -4.89 -16.32
N GLU A 77 -12.15 -5.92 -16.96
CA GLU A 77 -12.56 -7.28 -16.70
C GLU A 77 -12.16 -7.61 -15.26
N LEU A 78 -13.13 -7.98 -14.43
CA LEU A 78 -12.88 -8.61 -13.14
C LEU A 78 -11.86 -9.71 -13.38
N ALA A 79 -10.59 -9.44 -13.12
CA ALA A 79 -9.56 -10.44 -13.18
C ALA A 79 -9.97 -11.45 -12.11
N THR A 80 -10.54 -12.57 -12.55
CA THR A 80 -10.85 -13.79 -11.80
C THR A 80 -9.55 -14.48 -11.35
N GLY A 81 -8.62 -13.66 -10.87
CA GLY A 81 -7.28 -14.02 -10.43
C GLY A 81 -7.31 -14.17 -8.92
N VAL A 82 -6.73 -15.28 -8.48
CA VAL A 82 -6.53 -15.58 -7.07
C VAL A 82 -5.61 -14.53 -6.45
N LEU A 83 -6.09 -13.81 -5.44
CA LEU A 83 -5.20 -12.97 -4.63
C LEU A 83 -4.19 -13.88 -3.92
N CYS A 84 -2.91 -13.52 -3.96
CA CYS A 84 -1.93 -14.23 -3.15
C CYS A 84 -2.22 -14.02 -1.65
N SER A 85 -1.73 -14.93 -0.81
CA SER A 85 -1.96 -14.91 0.65
C SER A 85 -1.71 -13.55 1.30
N ARG A 86 -0.69 -12.82 0.82
CA ARG A 86 -0.36 -11.46 1.28
C ARG A 86 -1.45 -10.43 0.96
N HIS A 87 -1.96 -10.42 -0.27
CA HIS A 87 -2.98 -9.45 -0.69
C HIS A 87 -4.37 -9.82 -0.18
N TRP A 88 -4.65 -11.12 -0.02
CA TRP A 88 -5.83 -11.61 0.68
C TRP A 88 -5.92 -11.08 2.10
N ARG A 89 -4.86 -11.23 2.92
CA ARG A 89 -4.84 -10.69 4.30
C ARG A 89 -5.10 -9.18 4.33
N LYS A 90 -4.57 -8.41 3.37
CA LYS A 90 -4.84 -6.97 3.27
C LYS A 90 -6.29 -6.67 2.95
N LEU A 91 -6.91 -7.44 2.04
CA LEU A 91 -8.32 -7.30 1.69
C LEU A 91 -9.21 -7.55 2.92
N VAL A 92 -8.95 -8.64 3.65
CA VAL A 92 -9.66 -8.99 4.89
C VAL A 92 -9.53 -7.86 5.93
N MET A 93 -8.33 -7.32 6.13
CA MET A 93 -8.13 -6.18 7.04
C MET A 93 -8.91 -4.93 6.62
N LEU A 94 -9.05 -4.68 5.31
CA LEU A 94 -9.85 -3.56 4.80
C LEU A 94 -11.36 -3.80 4.99
N GLU A 95 -11.84 -5.03 4.80
CA GLU A 95 -13.23 -5.41 5.03
C GLU A 95 -13.63 -5.22 6.51
N VAL A 96 -12.81 -5.73 7.44
CA VAL A 96 -13.03 -5.57 8.89
C VAL A 96 -13.14 -4.09 9.28
N ARG A 97 -12.26 -3.23 8.73
CA ARG A 97 -12.28 -1.78 9.00
C ARG A 97 -13.55 -1.08 8.54
N ARG A 98 -14.26 -1.63 7.55
CA ARG A 98 -15.51 -1.05 7.04
C ARG A 98 -16.73 -1.41 7.89
N GLY A 99 -16.57 -2.22 8.94
CA GLY A 99 -17.69 -2.68 9.77
C GLY A 99 -18.70 -3.54 8.99
N ALA A 100 -18.33 -4.01 7.81
CA ALA A 100 -19.10 -5.00 7.08
C ALA A 100 -19.04 -6.31 7.87
N ARG A 101 -20.17 -6.98 8.08
CA ARG A 101 -20.14 -8.40 8.47
C ARG A 101 -19.30 -9.10 7.42
N VAL A 102 -18.25 -9.82 7.83
CA VAL A 102 -17.32 -10.53 6.96
C VAL A 102 -18.13 -11.44 6.04
N ARG A 103 -18.41 -10.99 4.83
CA ARG A 103 -19.29 -11.65 3.84
C ARG A 103 -18.51 -12.02 2.59
N LEU A 104 -17.43 -11.30 2.33
CA LEU A 104 -16.56 -11.57 1.19
C LEU A 104 -15.68 -12.79 1.44
N SER A 105 -15.37 -13.13 2.70
CA SER A 105 -14.49 -14.25 3.01
C SER A 105 -15.02 -15.60 2.52
N GLU A 106 -16.33 -15.84 2.54
CA GLU A 106 -16.91 -17.15 2.16
C GLU A 106 -17.08 -17.30 0.64
N ALA A 107 -17.64 -16.29 -0.03
CA ALA A 107 -17.86 -16.32 -1.48
C ALA A 107 -16.53 -16.35 -2.25
N LEU A 108 -15.53 -15.54 -1.84
CA LEU A 108 -14.20 -15.61 -2.45
C LEU A 108 -13.45 -16.89 -2.07
N LEU A 109 -13.60 -17.45 -0.85
CA LEU A 109 -12.98 -18.75 -0.55
C LEU A 109 -13.51 -19.84 -1.48
N GLY A 110 -14.82 -19.85 -1.77
CA GLY A 110 -15.43 -20.82 -2.67
C GLY A 110 -14.78 -20.81 -4.06
N GLU A 111 -14.68 -19.63 -4.67
CA GLU A 111 -14.05 -19.47 -5.99
C GLU A 111 -12.54 -19.81 -5.99
N LEU A 112 -11.84 -19.54 -4.87
CA LEU A 112 -10.42 -19.84 -4.72
C LEU A 112 -10.13 -21.33 -4.56
N LEU A 113 -11.03 -22.09 -3.93
CA LEU A 113 -10.88 -23.53 -3.70
C LEU A 113 -11.23 -24.36 -4.94
N GLU A 114 -12.11 -23.87 -5.82
CA GLU A 114 -12.53 -24.59 -7.03
C GLU A 114 -11.52 -24.51 -8.20
N GLY A 115 -10.47 -23.67 -8.11
CA GLY A 115 -9.55 -23.37 -9.22
C GLY A 115 -8.05 -23.65 -8.97
N ALA A 116 -7.70 -24.46 -7.97
CA ALA A 116 -6.35 -24.55 -7.40
C ALA A 116 -5.25 -25.20 -8.27
N ASP A 117 -5.56 -25.71 -9.46
CA ASP A 117 -4.62 -26.56 -10.21
C ASP A 117 -3.62 -25.81 -11.11
N ALA A 118 -3.69 -24.47 -11.21
CA ALA A 118 -2.72 -23.68 -11.97
C ALA A 118 -2.28 -22.40 -11.23
N PRO A 119 -0.96 -22.08 -11.23
CA PRO A 119 -0.47 -20.83 -10.65
C PRO A 119 -0.98 -19.64 -11.47
N ARG A 120 -2.01 -18.96 -10.96
CA ARG A 120 -2.51 -17.71 -11.55
C ARG A 120 -1.75 -16.52 -10.96
N PRO A 121 -1.40 -15.50 -11.77
CA PRO A 121 -0.79 -14.29 -11.25
C PRO A 121 -1.81 -13.54 -10.37
N CYS A 122 -1.34 -13.00 -9.24
CA CYS A 122 -2.16 -12.19 -8.35
C CYS A 122 -2.39 -10.80 -8.98
N PRO A 123 -3.64 -10.37 -9.26
CA PRO A 123 -3.90 -9.08 -9.91
C PRO A 123 -3.43 -7.90 -9.07
N ALA A 124 -3.48 -8.02 -7.74
CA ALA A 124 -2.94 -6.99 -6.84
C ALA A 124 -1.41 -6.91 -6.87
N CYS A 125 -0.70 -8.01 -7.18
CA CYS A 125 0.74 -7.97 -7.46
C CYS A 125 1.01 -7.22 -8.76
N GLU A 126 0.22 -7.45 -9.81
CA GLU A 126 0.36 -6.77 -11.10
C GLU A 126 0.16 -5.27 -10.97
N VAL A 127 -0.90 -4.84 -10.28
CA VAL A 127 -1.15 -3.43 -9.95
C VAL A 127 0.04 -2.83 -9.20
N GLN A 128 0.59 -3.55 -8.21
CA GLN A 128 1.75 -3.08 -7.47
C GLN A 128 2.98 -2.88 -8.36
N GLN A 129 3.24 -3.84 -9.25
CA GLN A 129 4.38 -3.79 -10.17
C GLN A 129 4.20 -2.71 -11.23
N ALA A 130 3.00 -2.55 -11.78
CA ALA A 130 2.67 -1.50 -12.74
C ALA A 130 2.85 -0.10 -12.11
N ALA A 131 2.33 0.11 -10.89
CA ALA A 131 2.54 1.34 -10.15
C ALA A 131 4.03 1.60 -9.87
N ALA A 132 4.78 0.58 -9.46
CA ALA A 132 6.22 0.73 -9.23
C ALA A 132 6.98 1.14 -10.50
N ARG A 133 6.70 0.51 -11.65
CA ARG A 133 7.28 0.90 -12.95
C ARG A 133 6.91 2.33 -13.34
N HIS A 134 5.64 2.71 -13.15
CA HIS A 134 5.17 4.06 -13.42
C HIS A 134 5.95 5.11 -12.62
N TYR A 135 6.04 4.93 -11.30
CA TYR A 135 6.74 5.89 -10.43
C TYR A 135 8.25 5.91 -10.62
N LEU A 136 8.87 4.77 -10.98
CA LEU A 136 10.28 4.75 -11.39
C LEU A 136 10.51 5.55 -12.67
N GLY A 137 9.63 5.36 -13.66
CA GLY A 137 9.66 6.13 -14.91
C GLY A 137 9.49 7.63 -14.66
N MET A 138 8.54 8.01 -13.78
CA MET A 138 8.33 9.39 -13.38
C MET A 138 9.55 9.98 -12.66
N LEU A 139 10.08 9.28 -11.66
CA LEU A 139 11.26 9.69 -10.91
C LEU A 139 12.45 9.96 -11.84
N SER A 140 12.66 9.13 -12.86
CA SER A 140 13.74 9.29 -13.84
C SER A 140 13.60 10.50 -14.78
N ARG A 141 12.40 11.11 -14.84
CA ARG A 141 12.08 12.24 -15.73
C ARG A 141 11.94 13.57 -14.98
N LEU A 142 12.00 13.56 -13.66
CA LEU A 142 11.95 14.79 -12.87
C LEU A 142 13.21 15.63 -13.12
N PRO A 143 13.11 16.97 -13.08
CA PRO A 143 14.27 17.84 -13.21
C PRO A 143 15.33 17.50 -12.15
N THR A 144 16.56 17.40 -12.61
CA THR A 144 17.73 17.01 -11.81
C THR A 144 17.90 17.89 -10.58
N GLU A 145 17.71 19.20 -10.75
CA GLU A 145 17.85 20.21 -9.70
C GLU A 145 16.77 20.04 -8.62
N THR A 146 15.53 19.71 -9.03
CA THR A 146 14.41 19.47 -8.10
C THR A 146 14.64 18.21 -7.27
N LEU A 147 15.12 17.14 -7.91
CA LEU A 147 15.46 15.90 -7.23
C LEU A 147 16.60 16.08 -6.24
N GLU A 148 17.67 16.77 -6.66
CA GLU A 148 18.81 17.05 -5.80
C GLU A 148 18.39 17.87 -4.58
N LEU A 149 17.57 18.91 -4.77
CA LEU A 149 17.04 19.72 -3.67
C LEU A 149 16.22 18.87 -2.70
N ALA A 150 15.28 18.05 -3.21
CA ALA A 150 14.44 17.19 -2.40
C ALA A 150 15.27 16.19 -1.59
N LEU A 151 16.27 15.55 -2.22
CA LEU A 151 17.16 14.62 -1.52
C LEU A 151 18.00 15.34 -0.46
N ARG A 152 18.50 16.55 -0.72
CA ARG A 152 19.28 17.33 0.27
C ARG A 152 18.44 17.74 1.48
N GLN A 153 17.18 18.10 1.26
CA GLN A 153 16.26 18.53 2.33
C GLN A 153 15.64 17.35 3.09
N GLY A 154 15.54 16.19 2.43
CA GLY A 154 14.83 15.03 2.91
C GLY A 154 15.68 13.92 3.51
N GLU A 155 14.99 13.01 4.19
CA GLU A 155 15.55 11.74 4.66
C GLU A 155 15.17 10.54 3.77
N GLY A 156 14.47 10.79 2.66
CA GLY A 156 14.01 9.76 1.75
C GLY A 156 15.13 8.99 1.08
N PHE A 157 14.82 7.74 0.79
CA PHE A 157 15.73 6.82 0.13
C PHE A 157 14.96 5.96 -0.87
N VAL A 158 15.67 5.22 -1.70
CA VAL A 158 15.06 4.21 -2.57
C VAL A 158 15.58 2.85 -2.12
N CYS A 159 14.67 1.89 -1.85
CA CYS A 159 15.09 0.56 -1.41
C CYS A 159 15.95 -0.13 -2.48
N LEU A 160 16.82 -1.04 -2.08
CA LEU A 160 17.77 -1.71 -2.98
C LEU A 160 17.10 -2.31 -4.22
N ARG A 161 15.91 -2.88 -4.07
CA ARG A 161 15.12 -3.41 -5.19
C ARG A 161 14.82 -2.36 -6.25
N HIS A 162 14.33 -1.19 -5.84
CA HIS A 162 13.97 -0.11 -6.76
C HIS A 162 15.21 0.62 -7.27
N LEU A 163 16.27 0.70 -6.46
CA LEU A 163 17.55 1.26 -6.85
C LEU A 163 18.21 0.44 -7.96
N ALA A 164 18.14 -0.90 -7.87
CA ALA A 164 18.60 -1.79 -8.92
C ALA A 164 17.85 -1.57 -10.25
N ALA A 165 16.54 -1.31 -10.17
CA ALA A 165 15.67 -1.08 -11.31
C ALA A 165 15.82 0.32 -11.95
N LEU A 166 16.52 1.26 -11.31
CA LEU A 166 16.78 2.58 -11.90
C LEU A 166 17.83 2.52 -13.01
N PRO A 167 17.66 3.29 -14.11
CA PRO A 167 18.69 3.42 -15.14
C PRO A 167 19.96 4.03 -14.55
N THR A 168 21.10 3.74 -15.18
CA THR A 168 22.39 4.36 -14.81
C THR A 168 22.36 5.86 -15.10
N GLY A 169 22.78 6.67 -14.13
CA GLY A 169 22.82 8.13 -14.26
C GLY A 169 23.06 8.82 -12.92
N PRO A 170 23.11 10.17 -12.89
CA PRO A 170 23.40 10.96 -11.69
C PRO A 170 22.46 10.65 -10.53
N LEU A 171 21.15 10.54 -10.80
CA LEU A 171 20.14 10.18 -9.81
C LEU A 171 20.46 8.86 -9.08
N LYS A 172 20.85 7.82 -9.83
CA LYS A 172 21.20 6.53 -9.24
C LYS A 172 22.44 6.65 -8.36
N GLY A 173 23.43 7.43 -8.77
CA GLY A 173 24.63 7.75 -7.98
C GLY A 173 24.28 8.42 -6.65
N TRP A 174 23.45 9.46 -6.68
CA TRP A 174 23.01 10.17 -5.47
C TRP A 174 22.21 9.28 -4.51
N LEU A 175 21.32 8.44 -5.04
CA LEU A 175 20.56 7.50 -4.22
C LEU A 175 21.44 6.38 -3.64
N LEU A 176 22.46 5.93 -4.37
CA LEU A 176 23.45 4.97 -3.85
C LEU A 176 24.27 5.58 -2.71
N GLU A 177 24.77 6.80 -2.90
CA GLU A 177 25.49 7.53 -1.86
C GLU A 177 24.60 7.73 -0.62
N ARG A 178 23.33 8.11 -0.82
CA ARG A 178 22.36 8.24 0.28
C ARG A 178 22.17 6.93 1.03
N VAL A 179 21.95 5.82 0.34
CA VAL A 179 21.80 4.50 0.97
C VAL A 179 23.08 4.12 1.73
N HIS A 180 24.25 4.41 1.16
CA HIS A 180 25.53 4.19 1.84
C HIS A 180 25.63 5.01 3.14
N THR A 181 25.33 6.31 3.10
CA THR A 181 25.31 7.15 4.32
C THR A 181 24.33 6.62 5.36
N LEU A 182 23.15 6.13 4.95
CA LEU A 182 22.18 5.53 5.86
C LEU A 182 22.71 4.25 6.52
N THR A 183 23.46 3.43 5.79
CA THR A 183 24.06 2.20 6.35
C THR A 183 25.16 2.49 7.38
N LEU A 184 25.80 3.66 7.33
CA LEU A 184 26.81 4.06 8.33
C LEU A 184 26.18 4.39 9.69
N ASP A 185 24.91 4.81 9.72
CA ASP A 185 24.14 5.10 10.95
C ASP A 185 22.83 4.30 10.98
N LEU A 186 22.97 2.98 10.80
CA LEU A 186 21.84 2.06 10.75
C LEU A 186 20.94 2.11 12.01
N PRO A 187 21.46 2.18 13.26
CA PRO A 187 20.62 2.21 14.45
C PRO A 187 19.71 3.45 14.49
N ARG A 188 20.24 4.63 14.18
CA ARG A 188 19.44 5.86 14.17
C ARG A 188 18.43 5.84 13.03
N PHE A 189 18.80 5.30 11.87
CA PHE A 189 17.87 5.09 10.77
C PHE A 189 16.72 4.16 11.17
N GLN A 190 17.02 3.01 11.78
CA GLN A 190 16.02 2.06 12.25
C GLN A 190 15.05 2.71 13.26
N GLN A 191 15.57 3.51 14.20
CA GLN A 191 14.72 4.24 15.15
C GLN A 191 13.80 5.26 14.46
N ARG A 192 14.28 5.99 13.46
CA ARG A 192 13.45 6.94 12.68
C ARG A 192 12.41 6.21 11.85
N TYR A 193 12.83 5.17 11.14
CA TYR A 193 11.94 4.31 10.35
C TYR A 193 10.85 3.69 11.22
N ALA A 194 11.21 3.19 12.41
CA ALA A 194 10.26 2.64 13.38
C ALA A 194 9.29 3.70 13.91
N ARG A 195 9.70 4.95 14.12
CA ARG A 195 8.76 6.04 14.49
C ARG A 195 7.80 6.36 13.36
N HIS A 196 8.30 6.45 12.13
CA HIS A 196 7.48 6.73 10.95
C HIS A 196 6.50 5.59 10.65
N HIS A 197 6.88 4.33 10.86
CA HIS A 197 5.98 3.18 10.64
C HIS A 197 5.17 2.78 11.88
N GLY A 198 5.66 3.12 13.07
CA GLY A 198 5.02 2.88 14.37
C GLY A 198 3.89 3.87 14.65
N THR A 199 3.93 5.08 14.10
CA THR A 199 2.77 6.00 14.11
C THR A 199 1.60 5.41 13.31
N TYR A 200 1.86 4.80 12.15
CA TYR A 200 0.85 4.05 11.42
C TYR A 200 0.38 2.78 12.16
N ALA A 201 1.18 2.19 13.06
CA ALA A 201 0.76 1.05 13.87
C ALA A 201 0.01 1.47 15.16
N GLY A 202 0.39 2.62 15.75
CA GLY A 202 -0.17 3.16 16.99
C GLY A 202 -1.54 3.80 16.81
N GLU A 203 -1.81 4.44 15.68
CA GLU A 203 -3.18 4.84 15.29
C GLU A 203 -4.08 3.65 14.94
N HIS A 204 -3.53 2.43 14.92
CA HIS A 204 -4.28 1.17 14.74
C HIS A 204 -4.44 0.36 16.03
N ALA A 205 -3.90 0.82 17.16
CA ALA A 205 -4.01 0.16 18.47
C ALA A 205 -4.87 0.93 19.50
N ALA A 206 -5.32 2.16 19.18
CA ALA A 206 -6.15 2.97 20.08
C ALA A 206 -7.66 2.61 20.04
N GLY A 207 -7.99 1.37 19.71
CA GLY A 207 -9.34 0.80 19.85
C GLY A 207 -9.27 -0.39 20.80
N ASP A 208 -9.41 -0.12 22.10
CA ASP A 208 -9.64 -1.10 23.16
C ASP A 208 -8.65 -2.28 23.24
N MET A 209 -7.50 -2.06 23.89
CA MET A 209 -6.77 -3.13 24.57
C MET A 209 -6.54 -2.73 26.03
N SER A 210 -7.59 -2.86 26.84
CA SER A 210 -7.39 -3.07 28.27
C SER A 210 -6.59 -4.37 28.45
N ALA A 211 -5.37 -4.23 28.94
CA ALA A 211 -4.46 -5.30 29.37
C ALA A 211 -4.01 -6.30 28.27
N SER A 212 -2.93 -5.97 27.56
CA SER A 212 -2.00 -6.97 27.04
C SER A 212 -0.59 -6.72 27.57
N PRO A 213 0.18 -7.79 27.86
CA PRO A 213 1.42 -7.71 28.62
C PRO A 213 2.45 -6.94 27.81
N LYS A 214 3.29 -6.15 28.49
CA LYS A 214 4.42 -5.46 27.89
C LYS A 214 5.31 -6.49 27.19
N GLU A 215 5.15 -6.65 25.88
CA GLU A 215 6.06 -7.43 25.07
C GLU A 215 7.41 -6.72 25.08
N ASP A 216 8.40 -7.44 25.61
CA ASP A 216 9.78 -7.03 25.66
C ASP A 216 10.28 -6.81 24.21
N PRO A 217 10.66 -5.59 23.81
CA PRO A 217 11.14 -5.32 22.45
C PRO A 217 12.35 -6.19 22.09
N GLN A 218 13.09 -6.68 23.08
CA GLN A 218 14.20 -7.60 22.90
C GLN A 218 13.73 -9.01 22.48
N ALA A 219 12.57 -9.47 22.97
CA ALA A 219 11.96 -10.74 22.57
C ALA A 219 11.41 -10.68 21.14
N ALA A 220 10.85 -9.53 20.73
CA ALA A 220 10.39 -9.32 19.35
C ALA A 220 11.56 -9.30 18.35
N LEU A 221 12.70 -8.69 18.72
CA LEU A 221 13.95 -8.72 17.93
C LEU A 221 14.57 -10.12 17.87
N ALA A 222 14.54 -10.89 18.97
CA ALA A 222 15.01 -12.26 18.99
C ALA A 222 14.13 -13.21 18.14
N ALA A 223 12.81 -13.01 18.14
CA ALA A 223 11.88 -13.77 17.30
C ALA A 223 12.06 -13.48 15.81
N LEU A 224 12.39 -12.23 15.43
CA LEU A 224 12.72 -11.87 14.06
C LEU A 224 14.06 -12.47 13.62
N ALA A 225 15.08 -12.45 14.48
CA ALA A 225 16.38 -13.08 14.20
C ALA A 225 16.27 -14.61 14.06
N ALA A 226 15.36 -15.25 14.80
CA ALA A 226 15.09 -16.70 14.68
C ALA A 226 14.42 -17.07 13.34
N LEU A 227 13.66 -16.16 12.73
CA LEU A 227 13.00 -16.38 11.43
C LEU A 227 13.94 -16.16 10.23
N GLU A 228 15.04 -15.42 10.40
CA GLU A 228 16.05 -15.21 9.36
C GLU A 228 17.09 -16.35 9.29
N GLY A 229 17.04 -17.30 10.22
CA GLY A 229 17.92 -18.48 10.28
C GLY A 229 17.55 -19.65 9.36
N GLU A 230 16.39 -19.61 8.69
CA GLU A 230 15.95 -20.69 7.80
C GLU A 230 15.96 -20.25 6.33
N GLY A 231 17.09 -20.56 5.67
CA GLY A 231 17.12 -21.01 4.28
C GLY A 231 16.75 -19.99 3.19
N TRP A 232 17.69 -19.10 2.85
CA TRP A 232 17.70 -18.38 1.56
C TRP A 232 18.98 -18.62 0.74
N LEU A 233 19.68 -19.72 1.00
CA LEU A 233 20.73 -20.24 0.12
C LEU A 233 20.46 -21.73 -0.18
N ALA A 234 19.52 -21.95 -1.10
CA ALA A 234 19.44 -23.12 -1.95
C ALA A 234 18.84 -22.68 -3.29
#